data_AF-A0A949FYB5-F1
#
_entry.id   AF-A0A949FYB5-F1
#
_cell.length_a   1.000
_cell.length_b   1.000
_cell.length_c   1.000
_cell.angle_alpha   90.00
_cell.angle_beta   90.00
_cell.angle_gamma   90.00
#
_symmetry.space_group_name_H-M   'P 1'
#
loop_
_entity.id
_entity.type
_entity.pdbx_description
1 polymer ?
#
loop_
_entity_poly.entity_id
_entity_poly.type
_entity_poly.pdbx_seq_one_letter_code
_entity_poly.pdbx_strand_id
1 'polypeptide(L)'
;MPPDRVSSGATSLLQFPCSFPIKIMGECTDGFAEQICALVKTHAPDFDPSSIEMRPSRNGNYLGLTVTIDAQSQTQLDHLYQALTKHPLVKVVL
;
A
#
# COMPACT_ATOMS: atom_id res chain seq x y z
N MET A 1 -26.92 -18.87 -33.81
CA MET A 1 -26.00 -17.89 -33.22
C MET A 1 -25.96 -18.13 -31.72
N PRO A 2 -24.87 -18.69 -31.16
CA PRO A 2 -24.54 -18.51 -29.75
C PRO A 2 -23.94 -17.11 -29.54
N PRO A 3 -24.30 -16.39 -28.46
CA PRO A 3 -23.73 -15.08 -28.16
C PRO A 3 -22.32 -15.22 -27.59
N ASP A 4 -21.45 -14.41 -28.17
CA ASP A 4 -20.18 -13.85 -27.70
C ASP A 4 -19.16 -14.68 -26.90
N ARG A 5 -17.95 -14.66 -27.46
CA ARG A 5 -16.70 -15.27 -27.02
C ARG A 5 -15.95 -14.30 -26.12
N VAL A 6 -16.04 -14.48 -24.80
CA VAL A 6 -15.13 -13.79 -23.86
C VAL A 6 -13.84 -14.59 -23.70
N SER A 7 -12.80 -14.19 -24.43
CA SER A 7 -11.41 -14.57 -24.14
C SER A 7 -10.49 -13.52 -24.71
N SER A 8 -9.86 -12.73 -23.83
CA SER A 8 -8.67 -11.84 -23.99
C SER A 8 -8.84 -10.62 -23.06
N GLY A 9 -8.04 -10.35 -22.02
CA GLY A 9 -6.85 -11.01 -21.51
C GLY A 9 -6.50 -10.54 -20.08
N ALA A 10 -5.88 -11.45 -19.32
CA ALA A 10 -5.04 -11.24 -18.14
C ALA A 10 -5.50 -10.23 -17.04
N THR A 11 -6.25 -10.69 -16.02
CA THR A 11 -5.99 -10.51 -14.56
C THR A 11 -7.24 -10.80 -13.69
N SER A 12 -7.68 -12.06 -13.65
CA SER A 12 -8.63 -12.51 -12.60
C SER A 12 -8.11 -13.76 -11.90
N LEU A 13 -6.89 -13.67 -11.36
CA LEU A 13 -6.32 -14.67 -10.43
C LEU A 13 -6.03 -14.09 -9.03
N LEU A 14 -6.27 -12.80 -8.81
CA LEU A 14 -6.23 -12.20 -7.47
C LEU A 14 -7.68 -12.10 -6.97
N GLN A 15 -8.03 -12.93 -5.99
CA GLN A 15 -9.31 -12.85 -5.28
C GLN A 15 -9.23 -11.69 -4.31
N PHE A 16 -9.85 -10.57 -4.66
CA PHE A 16 -10.05 -9.46 -3.72
C PHE A 16 -11.36 -9.69 -2.95
N PRO A 17 -11.46 -9.31 -1.67
CA PRO A 17 -10.45 -8.66 -0.82
C PRO A 17 -9.25 -9.55 -0.48
N CYS A 18 -8.04 -9.00 -0.52
CA CYS A 18 -6.85 -9.65 0.01
C CYS A 18 -6.08 -8.69 0.91
N SER A 19 -5.73 -9.17 2.09
CA SER A 19 -4.90 -8.42 3.03
C SER A 19 -3.42 -8.55 2.65
N PHE A 20 -2.80 -7.45 2.27
CA PHE A 20 -1.39 -7.38 1.88
C PHE A 20 -0.62 -6.48 2.85
N PRO A 21 0.37 -7.03 3.59
CA PRO A 21 1.29 -6.22 4.37
C PRO A 21 2.27 -5.52 3.43
N ILE A 22 2.23 -4.21 3.41
CA ILE A 22 3.14 -3.34 2.67
C ILE A 22 4.16 -2.79 3.66
N LYS A 23 5.43 -3.04 3.41
CA LYS A 23 6.55 -2.50 4.17
C LYS A 23 7.09 -1.28 3.47
N ILE A 24 6.84 -0.11 4.05
CA ILE A 24 7.43 1.15 3.61
C ILE A 24 8.68 1.41 4.44
N MET A 25 9.81 1.66 3.80
CA MET A 25 11.00 2.23 4.46
C MET A 25 11.23 3.63 3.92
N GLY A 26 11.21 4.60 4.83
CA GLY A 26 11.45 6.00 4.50
C GLY A 26 12.36 6.69 5.51
N GLU A 27 12.60 7.97 5.31
CA GLU A 27 13.26 8.84 6.28
C GLU A 27 12.36 9.04 7.50
N CYS A 28 12.96 8.95 8.69
CA CYS A 28 12.25 9.11 9.96
C CYS A 28 11.96 10.60 10.19
N THR A 29 10.84 11.10 9.67
CA THR A 29 10.38 12.48 9.84
C THR A 29 9.06 12.53 10.59
N ASP A 30 8.90 13.51 11.47
CA ASP A 30 7.63 13.84 12.13
C ASP A 30 6.55 14.12 11.06
N GLY A 31 5.55 13.23 10.98
CA GLY A 31 4.48 13.29 9.98
C GLY A 31 4.57 12.23 8.88
N PHE A 32 5.66 11.45 8.78
CA PHE A 32 5.74 10.35 7.81
C PHE A 32 4.62 9.32 8.03
N ALA A 33 4.48 8.82 9.26
CA ALA A 33 3.42 7.87 9.59
C ALA A 33 2.00 8.45 9.36
N GLU A 34 1.79 9.73 9.67
CA GLU A 34 0.51 10.41 9.46
C GLU A 34 0.17 10.54 7.96
N GLN A 35 1.13 10.92 7.13
CA GLN A 35 0.93 11.02 5.68
C GLN A 35 0.64 9.67 5.04
N ILE A 36 1.37 8.64 5.45
CA ILE A 36 1.16 7.26 5.00
C ILE A 36 -0.23 6.78 5.45
N CYS A 37 -0.59 7.03 6.70
CA CYS A 37 -1.91 6.71 7.23
C CYS A 37 -3.03 7.41 6.44
N ALA A 38 -2.91 8.71 6.18
CA ALA A 38 -3.91 9.48 5.43
C ALA A 38 -4.05 8.99 3.99
N LEU A 39 -2.92 8.69 3.33
CA LEU A 39 -2.90 8.12 1.99
C LEU A 39 -3.57 6.75 1.97
N VAL A 40 -3.18 5.85 2.87
CA VAL A 40 -3.76 4.51 2.97
C VAL A 40 -5.26 4.61 3.27
N LYS A 41 -5.69 5.45 4.21
CA LYS A 41 -7.11 5.69 4.50
C LYS A 41 -7.90 6.23 3.31
N THR A 42 -7.27 7.05 2.47
CA THR A 42 -7.92 7.59 1.26
C THR A 42 -8.22 6.46 0.27
N HIS A 43 -7.33 5.49 0.17
CA HIS A 43 -7.52 4.33 -0.72
C HIS A 43 -8.34 3.23 -0.07
N ALA A 44 -8.16 2.97 1.22
CA ALA A 44 -8.78 1.91 2.01
C ALA A 44 -9.38 2.54 3.28
N PRO A 45 -10.65 2.96 3.27
CA PRO A 45 -11.29 3.57 4.44
C PRO A 45 -11.46 2.58 5.60
N ASP A 46 -11.53 1.28 5.30
CA ASP A 46 -11.53 0.17 6.27
C ASP A 46 -10.13 -0.11 6.87
N PHE A 47 -9.10 0.60 6.43
CA PHE A 47 -7.76 0.42 6.96
C PHE A 47 -7.66 0.94 8.40
N ASP A 48 -7.20 0.07 9.29
CA ASP A 48 -6.90 0.40 10.67
C ASP A 48 -5.49 1.00 10.81
N PRO A 49 -5.36 2.31 11.11
CA PRO A 49 -4.05 2.94 11.29
C PRO A 49 -3.33 2.45 12.55
N SER A 50 -4.06 1.86 13.50
CA SER A 50 -3.49 1.20 14.68
C SER A 50 -2.78 -0.11 14.32
N SER A 51 -3.03 -0.68 13.13
CA SER A 51 -2.29 -1.84 12.61
C SER A 51 -0.94 -1.47 12.00
N ILE A 52 -0.64 -0.16 11.87
CA ILE A 52 0.66 0.32 11.39
C ILE A 52 1.73 -0.02 12.42
N GLU A 53 2.65 -0.91 12.05
CA GLU A 53 3.81 -1.18 12.88
C GLU A 53 4.97 -0.28 12.48
N MET A 54 5.34 0.63 13.38
CA MET A 54 6.44 1.56 13.19
C MET A 54 7.71 1.01 13.82
N ARG A 55 8.72 0.79 13.00
CA ARG A 55 10.02 0.26 13.40
C ARG A 55 11.11 1.29 13.09
N PRO A 56 11.52 2.10 14.08
CA PRO A 56 12.64 3.03 13.90
C PRO A 56 13.92 2.23 13.66
N SER A 57 14.74 2.70 12.72
CA SER A 57 16.04 2.10 12.46
C SER A 57 17.04 2.51 13.55
N ARG A 58 18.02 1.65 13.81
CA ARG A 58 19.00 1.79 14.91
C ARG A 58 19.82 3.08 14.83
N ASN A 59 19.91 3.68 13.64
CA ASN A 59 20.65 4.90 13.38
C ASN A 59 19.77 6.17 13.35
N GLY A 60 18.46 6.06 13.56
CA GLY A 60 17.52 7.20 13.54
C GLY A 60 17.27 7.85 12.18
N ASN A 61 18.04 7.49 11.13
CA ASN A 61 17.85 8.06 9.78
C ASN A 61 16.62 7.52 9.06
N TYR A 62 16.23 6.27 9.34
CA TYR A 62 15.16 5.60 8.61
C TYR A 62 14.08 5.08 9.55
N LEU A 63 12.83 5.11 9.08
CA LEU A 63 11.65 4.56 9.72
C LEU A 63 11.04 3.50 8.80
N GLY A 64 10.96 2.27 9.28
CA GLY A 64 10.17 1.23 8.65
C GLY A 64 8.73 1.31 9.15
N LEU A 65 7.76 1.35 8.25
CA LEU A 65 6.34 1.21 8.54
C LEU A 65 5.85 -0.07 7.88
N THR A 66 5.19 -0.93 8.64
CA THR A 66 4.47 -2.09 8.08
C THR A 66 2.99 -1.78 8.16
N VAL A 67 2.33 -1.67 7.01
CA VAL A 67 0.90 -1.36 6.93
C VAL A 67 0.18 -2.53 6.25
N THR A 68 -0.82 -3.09 6.90
CA THR A 68 -1.61 -4.16 6.30
C THR A 68 -2.82 -3.55 5.62
N ILE A 69 -2.81 -3.49 4.28
CA ILE A 69 -3.96 -2.94 3.54
C ILE A 69 -4.85 -4.07 3.05
N ASP A 70 -6.15 -3.82 2.99
CA ASP A 70 -7.07 -4.69 2.27
C ASP A 70 -7.18 -4.20 0.82
N ALA A 71 -6.48 -4.89 -0.06
CA ALA A 71 -6.54 -4.60 -1.48
C ALA A 71 -7.89 -5.07 -2.03
N GLN A 72 -8.68 -4.14 -2.55
CA GLN A 72 -9.92 -4.42 -3.27
C GLN A 72 -9.65 -4.59 -4.78
N SER A 73 -8.53 -4.08 -5.27
CA SER A 73 -8.13 -4.15 -6.68
C SER A 73 -6.63 -3.94 -6.87
N GLN A 74 -6.07 -4.51 -7.94
CA GLN A 74 -4.66 -4.35 -8.28
C GLN A 74 -4.30 -2.89 -8.57
N THR A 75 -5.22 -2.15 -9.20
CA THR A 75 -5.05 -0.71 -9.48
C THR A 75 -5.00 0.14 -8.20
N GLN A 76 -5.75 -0.22 -7.16
CA GLN A 76 -5.72 0.49 -5.88
C GLN A 76 -4.36 0.31 -5.19
N LEU A 77 -3.84 -0.94 -5.18
CA LEU A 77 -2.50 -1.26 -4.71
C LEU A 77 -1.44 -0.47 -5.48
N ASP A 78 -1.50 -0.48 -6.81
CA ASP A 78 -0.55 0.22 -7.67
C ASP A 78 -0.57 1.73 -7.43
N HIS A 79 -1.75 2.35 -7.34
CA HIS A 79 -1.89 3.77 -7.01
C HIS A 79 -1.28 4.10 -5.65
N LEU A 80 -1.52 3.25 -4.65
CA LEU A 80 -0.97 3.43 -3.31
C LEU A 80 0.55 3.27 -3.34
N TYR A 81 1.08 2.21 -3.95
CA TYR A 81 2.52 2.00 -4.16
C TYR A 81 3.17 3.16 -4.88
N GLN A 82 2.54 3.68 -5.94
CA GLN A 82 3.06 4.79 -6.71
C GLN A 82 3.04 6.09 -5.91
N ALA A 83 1.98 6.36 -5.15
CA ALA A 83 1.90 7.54 -4.29
C ALA A 83 2.93 7.48 -3.15
N LEU A 84 3.12 6.30 -2.55
CA LEU A 84 4.19 6.03 -1.59
C LEU A 84 5.57 6.28 -2.22
N THR A 85 5.86 5.65 -3.35
CA THR A 85 7.18 5.76 -4.02
C THR A 85 7.45 7.16 -4.55
N LYS A 86 6.41 7.92 -4.92
CA LYS A 86 6.52 9.35 -5.28
C LYS A 86 6.82 10.25 -4.08
N HIS A 87 6.61 9.76 -2.86
CA HIS A 87 6.84 10.54 -1.68
C HIS A 87 8.35 10.71 -1.45
N PRO A 88 8.88 11.94 -1.33
CA PRO A 88 10.33 12.19 -1.26
C PRO A 88 11.00 11.54 -0.03
N LEU A 89 10.20 11.27 1.00
CA LEU A 89 10.62 10.61 2.23
C LEU A 89 10.67 9.07 2.09
N VAL A 90 9.95 8.47 1.15
CA VAL A 90 9.97 7.01 0.94
C VAL A 90 11.21 6.65 0.13
N LYS A 91 11.98 5.68 0.62
CA LYS A 91 13.12 5.12 -0.11
C LYS A 91 12.78 3.80 -0.77
N VAL A 92 12.01 2.95 -0.09
CA VAL A 92 11.69 1.59 -0.52
C VAL A 92 10.27 1.24 -0.08
N VAL A 93 9.52 0.56 -0.94
CA VAL A 93 8.22 -0.06 -0.64
C VAL A 93 8.31 -1.53 -1.05
N LEU A 94 7.88 -2.44 -0.17
CA LEU A 94 8.00 -3.91 -0.29
C LEU A 94 6.70 -4.62 0.09
#